data_AF-A0A139Y1M2-F1
#
_entry.id   AF-A0A139Y1M2-F1
#
_cell.length_a   1.000
_cell.length_b   1.000
_cell.length_c   1.000
_cell.angle_alpha   90.00
_cell.angle_beta   90.00
_cell.angle_gamma   90.00
#
_symmetry.space_group_name_H-M   'P 1'
#
loop_
_entity.id
_entity.type
_entity.pdbx_description
1 polymer ?
#
loop_
_entity_poly.entity_id
_entity_poly.type
_entity_poly.pdbx_seq_one_letter_code
_entity_poly.pdbx_strand_id
1 'polypeptide(L)'
;IQQQLGLARSANAYVPAGGPGAPAGSPLLRPAAARFIQPVGECEYKLTSILEELRRDSWPVPSDSRPMRCTGLALSVALAVLEAAWYQLPARVLLFVGGACTSGPGQVVDLSLCESIRHHLDLQKDNNNARFVKKALKYYTQLANQAVRSGHAVDIFACSLDQVGLYEMKVMTEKTGGCVVMGDSFSINVFKDSLRKFFETDSTGFLKMGFNAKIEVLCSKEFKVCGAIGPCTGTGKKGCQVSDTIVGEGMTTEWQAAALDKESTVAFYFEVTNQQAQNLPPGKQSFLQFQTSYLHPSGRRRLRVTTLSYRFAEPNTIDVAPGFDQEAAAVLMTRLAVFKTESEESLDVLRWLDRKLIRLVARFADYQKDDPSSFHLSTEFSIYPQFMYHLRRSHFLQTFNASPDETAYYRSVLLRASVMNALVMIQPALLEYSFEQQGPPQPVLLDAQALKPNVILLLDSFFHVVVWHGELIHQWREQGFHNMPEYENLRQLLQAPLEDAKVILDERFPVPKYVQCNSGGSQARFLLAKVNPSTNYAQTAGGGAAMAGLMGDSGAAGESFINTDDVSLKVFMDHLIKLAVQS
;
A
#
# COMPACT_ATOMS: atom_id res chain seq x y z
N ILE A 1 29.69 9.39 -14.03
CA ILE A 1 29.68 8.85 -12.64
C ILE A 1 30.74 7.77 -12.45
N GLN A 2 30.58 6.54 -12.97
CA GLN A 2 31.55 5.46 -12.70
C GLN A 2 33.01 5.83 -13.06
N GLN A 3 33.24 6.50 -14.19
CA GLN A 3 34.57 7.00 -14.56
C GLN A 3 35.11 8.05 -13.56
N GLN A 4 34.28 9.01 -13.13
CA GLN A 4 34.67 10.01 -12.13
C GLN A 4 34.97 9.37 -10.77
N LEU A 5 34.28 8.27 -10.45
CA LEU A 5 34.53 7.49 -9.24
C LEU A 5 35.69 6.49 -9.39
N GLY A 6 36.40 6.46 -10.52
CA GLY A 6 37.47 5.48 -10.77
C GLY A 6 37.00 4.02 -10.82
N LEU A 7 35.71 3.80 -11.11
CA LEU A 7 35.04 2.50 -11.15
C LEU A 7 34.79 2.01 -12.59
N ALA A 8 35.20 2.77 -13.61
CA ALA A 8 35.04 2.38 -15.00
C ALA A 8 35.82 1.09 -15.33
N ARG A 9 35.21 0.19 -16.10
CA ARG A 9 35.89 -1.00 -16.60
C ARG A 9 37.02 -0.56 -17.54
N SER A 10 38.27 -0.72 -17.11
CA SER A 10 39.41 -0.65 -18.03
C SER A 10 39.44 -1.97 -18.82
N ALA A 11 39.41 -1.89 -20.15
CA ALA A 11 39.46 -3.07 -21.02
C ALA A 11 40.79 -3.87 -20.90
N ASN A 12 41.79 -3.33 -20.20
CA ASN A 12 43.14 -3.90 -20.06
C ASN A 12 43.59 -4.16 -18.61
N ALA A 13 42.67 -4.27 -17.64
CA ALA A 13 43.07 -4.61 -16.27
C ALA A 13 43.35 -6.12 -16.13
N TYR A 14 44.58 -6.52 -16.44
CA TYR A 14 45.17 -7.79 -16.05
C TYR A 14 45.04 -7.92 -14.52
N VAL A 15 44.35 -8.96 -14.04
CA VAL A 15 44.30 -9.30 -12.62
C VAL A 15 45.65 -9.91 -12.27
N PRO A 16 46.53 -9.27 -11.46
CA PRO A 16 47.73 -9.94 -11.00
C PRO A 16 47.29 -11.06 -10.06
N ALA A 17 47.75 -12.29 -10.32
CA ALA A 17 47.66 -13.37 -9.35
C ALA A 17 48.30 -12.89 -8.03
N GLY A 18 47.55 -12.93 -6.93
CA GLY A 18 47.98 -12.42 -5.64
C GLY A 18 49.25 -13.12 -5.15
N GLY A 19 50.25 -12.33 -4.77
CA GLY A 19 51.41 -12.82 -4.02
C GLY A 19 51.04 -13.19 -2.58
N PRO A 20 51.85 -14.04 -1.92
CA PRO A 20 51.58 -14.49 -0.56
C PRO A 20 51.67 -13.30 0.42
N GLY A 21 50.55 -12.89 1.00
CA GLY A 21 50.49 -11.83 2.02
C GLY A 21 49.39 -10.78 1.87
N ALA A 22 48.53 -10.84 0.86
CA ALA A 22 47.39 -9.92 0.76
C ALA A 22 46.31 -10.24 1.83
N PRO A 23 45.75 -9.22 2.52
CA PRO A 23 44.63 -9.44 3.45
C PRO A 23 43.47 -10.09 2.68
N ALA A 24 42.76 -10.99 3.34
CA ALA A 24 41.65 -11.76 2.78
C ALA A 24 40.45 -10.85 2.47
N GLY A 25 40.55 -10.05 1.40
CA GLY A 25 39.42 -9.34 0.84
C GLY A 25 38.39 -10.34 0.33
N SER A 26 37.10 -10.02 0.52
CA SER A 26 36.01 -10.84 -0.02
C SER A 26 36.24 -11.08 -1.53
N PRO A 27 36.29 -12.34 -2.00
CA PRO A 27 36.61 -12.67 -3.40
C PRO A 27 35.59 -12.14 -4.41
N LEU A 28 34.47 -11.58 -3.94
CA LEU A 28 33.38 -11.02 -4.74
C LEU A 28 33.50 -9.51 -4.98
N LEU A 29 34.28 -8.77 -4.19
CA LEU A 29 34.41 -7.31 -4.29
C LEU A 29 35.61 -6.92 -5.16
N ARG A 30 35.36 -6.11 -6.20
CA ARG A 30 36.46 -5.52 -6.98
C ARG A 30 37.31 -4.60 -6.11
N PRO A 31 38.65 -4.60 -6.23
CA PRO A 31 39.54 -3.78 -5.39
C PRO A 31 39.19 -2.27 -5.39
N ALA A 32 38.82 -1.72 -6.54
CA ALA A 32 38.43 -0.31 -6.67
C ALA A 32 37.09 0.03 -5.98
N ALA A 33 36.21 -0.96 -5.83
CA ALA A 33 34.91 -0.82 -5.18
C ALA A 33 34.98 -1.10 -3.67
N ALA A 34 35.96 -1.89 -3.21
CA ALA A 34 36.15 -2.21 -1.80
C ALA A 34 36.26 -0.96 -0.92
N ARG A 35 36.82 0.16 -1.42
CA ARG A 35 36.88 1.41 -0.65
C ARG A 35 35.52 2.04 -0.30
N PHE A 36 34.44 1.64 -0.97
CA PHE A 36 33.09 2.17 -0.74
C PHE A 36 32.16 1.17 -0.04
N ILE A 37 32.47 -0.13 -0.09
CA ILE A 37 31.66 -1.19 0.49
C ILE A 37 32.57 -2.09 1.33
N GLN A 38 32.33 -2.10 2.64
CA GLN A 38 33.16 -2.77 3.63
C GLN A 38 32.28 -3.68 4.52
N PRO A 39 32.81 -4.80 5.04
CA PRO A 39 32.12 -5.59 6.05
C PRO A 39 31.83 -4.76 7.30
N VAL A 40 30.61 -4.85 7.85
CA VAL A 40 30.20 -4.06 9.02
C VAL A 40 31.14 -4.29 10.20
N GLY A 41 31.52 -5.54 10.49
CA GLY A 41 32.44 -5.86 11.60
C GLY A 41 33.84 -5.23 11.47
N GLU A 42 34.26 -4.83 10.28
CA GLU A 42 35.56 -4.16 10.05
C GLU A 42 35.46 -2.64 10.15
N CYS A 43 34.27 -2.07 9.96
CA CYS A 43 34.07 -0.62 9.90
C CYS A 43 33.05 -0.07 10.91
N GLU A 44 32.52 -0.90 11.81
CA GLU A 44 31.44 -0.55 12.75
C GLU A 44 31.71 0.74 13.52
N TYR A 45 32.85 0.82 14.22
CA TYR A 45 33.21 2.02 14.99
C TYR A 45 33.28 3.26 14.11
N LYS A 46 33.94 3.15 12.94
CA LYS A 46 34.10 4.28 12.01
C LYS A 46 32.76 4.71 11.42
N LEU A 47 31.88 3.76 11.10
CA LEU A 47 30.54 4.05 10.60
C LEU A 47 29.70 4.76 11.66
N THR A 48 29.72 4.28 12.90
CA THR A 48 29.02 4.92 14.03
C THR A 48 29.52 6.33 14.26
N SER A 49 30.83 6.55 14.31
CA SER A 49 31.40 7.91 14.45
C SER A 49 30.98 8.83 13.31
N ILE A 50 30.99 8.37 12.05
CA ILE A 50 30.52 9.16 10.91
C ILE A 50 29.04 9.55 11.11
N LEU A 51 28.18 8.60 11.50
CA LEU A 51 26.76 8.85 11.70
C LEU A 51 26.48 9.81 12.86
N GLU A 52 27.25 9.73 13.96
CA GLU A 52 27.15 10.63 15.10
C GLU A 52 27.64 12.05 14.78
N GLU A 53 28.64 12.17 13.92
CA GLU A 53 29.22 13.45 13.49
C GLU A 53 28.48 14.11 12.31
N LEU A 54 27.53 13.42 11.66
CA LEU A 54 26.74 13.98 10.56
C LEU A 54 26.03 15.26 11.00
N ARG A 55 26.29 16.36 10.28
CA ARG A 55 25.64 17.66 10.49
C ARG A 55 24.69 17.98 9.36
N ARG A 56 23.84 18.97 9.59
CA ARG A 56 23.05 19.58 8.52
C ARG A 56 23.99 20.16 7.47
N ASP A 57 23.49 20.19 6.23
CA ASP A 57 24.20 20.83 5.13
C ASP A 57 24.57 22.28 5.50
N SER A 58 25.82 22.66 5.25
CA SER A 58 26.39 23.95 5.63
C SER A 58 26.08 25.07 4.64
N TRP A 59 25.57 24.75 3.44
CA TRP A 59 25.21 25.76 2.46
C TRP A 59 24.10 26.67 3.01
N PRO A 60 24.27 28.01 2.97
CA PRO A 60 23.25 28.92 3.45
C PRO A 60 21.99 28.83 2.58
N VAL A 61 20.82 28.81 3.23
CA VAL A 61 19.52 28.77 2.56
C VAL A 61 18.82 30.11 2.81
N PRO A 62 18.55 30.92 1.76
CA PRO A 62 17.77 32.14 1.89
C PRO A 62 16.38 31.87 2.48
N SER A 63 15.81 32.84 3.19
CA SER A 63 14.52 32.68 3.90
C SER A 63 13.33 32.41 2.97
N ASP A 64 13.41 32.81 1.71
CA ASP A 64 12.39 32.66 0.67
C ASP A 64 12.63 31.43 -0.22
N SER A 65 13.60 30.58 0.15
CA SER A 65 14.10 29.50 -0.69
C SER A 65 14.13 28.17 0.05
N ARG A 66 13.91 27.08 -0.69
CA ARG A 66 14.13 25.71 -0.25
C ARG A 66 15.63 25.38 -0.28
N PRO A 67 16.09 24.42 0.54
CA PRO A 67 17.45 23.90 0.42
C PRO A 67 17.70 23.26 -0.95
N MET A 68 18.94 23.37 -1.43
CA MET A 68 19.40 22.70 -2.65
C MET A 68 19.56 21.20 -2.41
N ARG A 69 18.60 20.40 -2.89
CA ARG A 69 18.58 18.94 -2.69
C ARG A 69 18.68 18.22 -4.02
N CYS A 70 19.72 17.40 -4.16
CA CYS A 70 20.03 16.63 -5.37
C CYS A 70 19.71 15.13 -5.22
N THR A 71 18.52 14.80 -4.71
CA THR A 71 18.07 13.43 -4.39
C THR A 71 18.25 12.48 -5.58
N GLY A 72 17.84 12.89 -6.78
CA GLY A 72 17.96 12.05 -7.97
C GLY A 72 19.41 11.73 -8.34
N LEU A 73 20.31 12.72 -8.21
CA LEU A 73 21.74 12.50 -8.44
C LEU A 73 22.34 11.56 -7.37
N ALA A 74 21.98 11.74 -6.10
CA ALA A 74 22.44 10.87 -5.01
C ALA A 74 22.05 9.41 -5.25
N LEU A 75 20.81 9.15 -5.66
CA LEU A 75 20.35 7.82 -6.05
C LEU A 75 21.13 7.25 -7.24
N SER A 76 21.35 8.07 -8.27
CA SER A 76 22.12 7.66 -9.45
C SER A 76 23.57 7.30 -9.10
N VAL A 77 24.20 8.04 -8.19
CA VAL A 77 25.54 7.73 -7.69
C VAL A 77 25.54 6.42 -6.90
N ALA A 78 24.61 6.24 -5.98
CA ALA A 78 24.51 5.01 -5.17
C ALA A 78 24.33 3.77 -6.07
N LEU A 79 23.40 3.82 -7.02
CA LEU A 79 23.18 2.73 -7.97
C LEU A 79 24.38 2.49 -8.88
N ALA A 80 25.07 3.55 -9.33
CA ALA A 80 26.26 3.40 -10.15
C ALA A 80 27.43 2.75 -9.41
N VAL A 81 27.60 3.04 -8.11
CA VAL A 81 28.59 2.39 -7.24
C VAL A 81 28.24 0.91 -7.08
N LEU A 82 27.00 0.59 -6.73
CA LEU A 82 26.55 -0.79 -6.57
C LEU A 82 26.61 -1.58 -7.88
N GLU A 83 26.25 -0.99 -9.02
CA GLU A 83 26.37 -1.63 -10.33
C GLU A 83 27.83 -1.93 -10.70
N ALA A 84 28.76 -1.06 -10.33
CA ALA A 84 30.18 -1.31 -10.60
C ALA A 84 30.79 -2.36 -9.64
N ALA A 85 30.32 -2.38 -8.40
CA ALA A 85 30.86 -3.18 -7.30
C ALA A 85 30.23 -4.57 -7.16
N TRP A 86 28.92 -4.66 -7.36
CA TRP A 86 28.03 -5.71 -6.86
C TRP A 86 26.92 -6.04 -7.88
N TYR A 87 27.29 -6.12 -9.16
CA TYR A 87 26.36 -6.36 -10.27
C TYR A 87 25.70 -7.74 -10.19
N GLN A 88 24.37 -7.81 -10.32
CA GLN A 88 23.53 -9.02 -10.20
C GLN A 88 23.68 -9.77 -8.88
N LEU A 89 24.28 -9.11 -7.88
CA LEU A 89 24.32 -9.54 -6.51
C LEU A 89 23.35 -8.69 -5.70
N PRO A 90 22.73 -9.26 -4.66
CA PRO A 90 21.71 -8.56 -3.91
C PRO A 90 22.31 -7.40 -3.14
N ALA A 91 21.69 -6.23 -3.29
CA ALA A 91 21.97 -5.03 -2.51
C ALA A 91 20.68 -4.22 -2.33
N ARG A 92 20.64 -3.40 -1.28
CA ARG A 92 19.55 -2.45 -1.03
C ARG A 92 20.10 -1.04 -0.88
N VAL A 93 19.45 -0.08 -1.52
CA VAL A 93 19.67 1.35 -1.31
C VAL A 93 18.55 1.85 -0.41
N LEU A 94 18.90 2.32 0.78
CA LEU A 94 17.95 2.94 1.72
C LEU A 94 18.02 4.46 1.55
N LEU A 95 16.99 5.06 0.95
CA LEU A 95 16.89 6.50 0.78
C LEU A 95 16.14 7.11 1.96
N PHE A 96 16.83 7.94 2.76
CA PHE A 96 16.19 8.79 3.76
C PHE A 96 16.04 10.21 3.19
N VAL A 97 14.80 10.65 2.98
CA VAL A 97 14.50 11.94 2.34
C VAL A 97 13.58 12.81 3.20
N GLY A 98 14.00 14.07 3.42
CA GLY A 98 13.28 15.04 4.26
C GLY A 98 12.86 16.30 3.51
N GLY A 99 12.44 16.15 2.25
CA GLY A 99 11.97 17.25 1.40
C GLY A 99 12.16 16.95 -0.09
N ALA A 100 11.53 17.75 -0.95
CA ALA A 100 11.58 17.57 -2.40
C ALA A 100 12.98 17.72 -3.00
N CYS A 101 13.22 17.04 -4.13
CA CYS A 101 14.41 17.26 -4.96
C CYS A 101 14.28 18.62 -5.68
N THR A 102 15.19 19.55 -5.41
CA THR A 102 15.13 20.94 -5.92
C THR A 102 16.25 21.28 -6.90
N SER A 103 17.22 20.38 -7.09
CA SER A 103 18.35 20.63 -7.98
C SER A 103 18.84 19.36 -8.68
N GLY A 104 19.20 19.51 -9.95
CA GLY A 104 19.74 18.44 -10.77
C GLY A 104 18.69 17.47 -11.34
N PRO A 105 19.11 16.29 -11.83
CA PRO A 105 18.20 15.30 -12.39
C PRO A 105 17.18 14.80 -11.34
N GLY A 106 15.93 14.62 -11.77
CA GLY A 106 14.84 14.23 -10.87
C GLY A 106 14.30 15.36 -9.99
N GLN A 107 14.55 16.62 -10.36
CA GLN A 107 13.94 17.81 -9.73
C GLN A 107 12.40 17.72 -9.76
N VAL A 108 11.77 18.15 -8.67
CA VAL A 108 10.32 18.08 -8.42
C VAL A 108 9.71 19.48 -8.31
N VAL A 109 10.45 20.43 -7.73
CA VAL A 109 10.04 21.81 -7.53
C VAL A 109 11.28 22.72 -7.61
N ASP A 110 11.08 24.02 -7.86
CA ASP A 110 12.16 25.00 -7.79
C ASP A 110 12.46 25.44 -6.35
N LEU A 111 13.51 26.24 -6.18
CA LEU A 111 13.95 26.72 -4.87
C LEU A 111 12.96 27.70 -4.25
N SER A 112 12.38 28.62 -5.03
CA SER A 112 11.54 29.68 -4.47
C SER A 112 10.30 29.11 -3.76
N LEU A 113 10.11 29.50 -2.49
CA LEU A 113 8.93 29.14 -1.69
C LEU A 113 7.64 29.78 -2.22
N CYS A 114 7.74 30.82 -3.06
CA CYS A 114 6.59 31.39 -3.76
C CYS A 114 5.94 30.39 -4.72
N GLU A 115 6.70 29.40 -5.20
CA GLU A 115 6.18 28.33 -6.03
C GLU A 115 5.74 27.16 -5.15
N SER A 116 4.47 26.78 -5.24
CA SER A 116 3.95 25.60 -4.54
C SER A 116 4.42 24.30 -5.21
N ILE A 117 4.58 23.25 -4.40
CA ILE A 117 4.76 21.90 -4.94
C ILE A 117 3.47 21.47 -5.64
N ARG A 118 3.57 20.71 -6.74
CA ARG A 118 2.40 20.22 -7.50
C ARG A 118 1.35 19.52 -6.61
N HIS A 119 0.08 19.76 -6.92
CA HIS A 119 -1.08 19.03 -6.41
C HIS A 119 -1.79 18.25 -7.53
N HIS A 120 -2.77 17.41 -7.20
CA HIS A 120 -3.50 16.61 -8.21
C HIS A 120 -4.16 17.45 -9.30
N LEU A 121 -4.69 18.63 -8.97
CA LEU A 121 -5.28 19.53 -9.96
C LEU A 121 -4.24 20.07 -10.95
N ASP A 122 -3.01 20.31 -10.49
CA ASP A 122 -1.91 20.73 -11.37
C ASP A 122 -1.52 19.61 -12.33
N LEU A 123 -1.54 18.36 -11.86
CA LEU A 123 -1.27 17.17 -12.69
C LEU A 123 -2.37 16.98 -13.75
N GLN A 124 -3.64 17.14 -13.37
CA GLN A 124 -4.78 16.99 -14.28
C GLN A 124 -4.82 18.08 -15.36
N LYS A 125 -4.50 19.32 -14.98
CA LYS A 125 -4.54 20.47 -15.90
C LYS A 125 -3.21 20.74 -16.62
N ASP A 126 -2.17 19.97 -16.31
CA ASP A 126 -0.79 20.17 -16.79
C ASP A 126 -0.32 21.63 -16.57
N ASN A 127 -0.60 22.16 -15.37
CA ASN A 127 -0.26 23.54 -14.99
C ASN A 127 1.25 23.73 -14.78
N ASN A 128 1.69 24.99 -14.69
CA ASN A 128 3.10 25.35 -14.50
C ASN A 128 3.76 24.69 -13.26
N ASN A 129 3.03 24.48 -12.16
CA ASN A 129 3.56 23.78 -10.98
C ASN A 129 3.94 22.31 -11.25
N ALA A 130 3.37 21.68 -12.28
CA ALA A 130 3.66 20.31 -12.68
C ALA A 130 4.76 20.19 -13.74
N ARG A 131 5.40 21.30 -14.15
CA ARG A 131 6.39 21.34 -15.25
C ARG A 131 7.56 20.36 -15.12
N PHE A 132 7.95 20.01 -13.89
CA PHE A 132 9.06 19.08 -13.64
C PHE A 132 8.64 17.60 -13.67
N VAL A 133 7.35 17.30 -13.51
CA VAL A 133 6.83 15.95 -13.23
C VAL A 133 7.18 14.95 -14.34
N LYS A 134 6.90 15.29 -15.60
CA LYS A 134 7.17 14.39 -16.75
C LYS A 134 8.66 14.03 -16.87
N LYS A 135 9.55 15.00 -16.64
CA LYS A 135 11.00 14.80 -16.70
C LYS A 135 11.48 13.95 -15.52
N ALA A 136 10.95 14.20 -14.32
CA ALA A 136 11.29 13.45 -13.11
C ALA A 136 10.81 12.00 -13.17
N LEU A 137 9.55 11.74 -13.57
CA LEU A 137 9.00 10.40 -13.77
C LEU A 137 9.87 9.57 -14.72
N LYS A 138 10.25 10.15 -15.86
CA LYS A 138 11.14 9.50 -16.83
C LYS A 138 12.51 9.18 -16.21
N TYR A 139 13.07 10.11 -15.45
CA TYR A 139 14.37 9.94 -14.82
C TYR A 139 14.38 8.82 -13.77
N TYR A 140 13.42 8.83 -12.83
CA TYR A 140 13.32 7.78 -11.83
C TYR A 140 12.95 6.43 -12.45
N THR A 141 12.15 6.39 -13.52
CA THR A 141 11.91 5.14 -14.26
C THR A 141 13.20 4.56 -14.85
N GLN A 142 14.10 5.40 -15.37
CA GLN A 142 15.41 4.95 -15.86
C GLN A 142 16.29 4.38 -14.75
N LEU A 143 16.32 5.03 -13.58
CA LEU A 143 17.04 4.53 -12.41
C LEU A 143 16.44 3.22 -11.88
N ALA A 144 15.11 3.08 -11.88
CA ALA A 144 14.42 1.86 -11.46
C ALA A 144 14.83 0.68 -12.36
N ASN A 145 14.82 0.89 -13.68
CA ASN A 145 15.26 -0.11 -14.65
C ASN A 145 16.75 -0.47 -14.50
N GLN A 146 17.61 0.50 -14.17
CA GLN A 146 19.03 0.25 -13.85
C GLN A 146 19.17 -0.63 -12.60
N ALA A 147 18.42 -0.32 -11.53
CA ALA A 147 18.42 -1.08 -10.28
C ALA A 147 17.93 -2.52 -10.50
N VAL A 148 16.81 -2.69 -11.23
CA VAL A 148 16.26 -4.00 -11.61
C VAL A 148 17.29 -4.84 -12.38
N ARG A 149 17.92 -4.27 -13.43
CA ARG A 149 18.95 -4.96 -14.22
C ARG A 149 20.15 -5.39 -13.38
N SER A 150 20.50 -4.59 -12.37
CA SER A 150 21.63 -4.84 -11.48
C SER A 150 21.29 -5.75 -10.30
N GLY A 151 20.01 -6.10 -10.09
CA GLY A 151 19.57 -6.93 -8.97
C GLY A 151 19.52 -6.18 -7.63
N HIS A 152 19.33 -4.86 -7.65
CA HIS A 152 19.32 -4.00 -6.46
C HIS A 152 17.92 -3.48 -6.14
N ALA A 153 17.59 -3.45 -4.85
CA ALA A 153 16.35 -2.84 -4.37
C ALA A 153 16.57 -1.40 -3.92
N VAL A 154 15.53 -0.59 -4.01
CA VAL A 154 15.52 0.78 -3.48
C VAL A 154 14.34 0.91 -2.53
N ASP A 155 14.62 1.22 -1.26
CA ASP A 155 13.64 1.48 -0.21
C ASP A 155 13.62 3.00 0.06
N ILE A 156 12.43 3.59 0.27
CA ILE A 156 12.26 5.04 0.46
C ILE A 156 11.63 5.31 1.83
N PHE A 157 12.38 6.00 2.69
CA PHE A 157 11.93 6.53 3.97
C PHE A 157 11.78 8.05 3.85
N ALA A 158 10.54 8.49 3.63
CA ALA A 158 10.17 9.87 3.42
C ALA A 158 9.61 10.47 4.71
N CYS A 159 10.28 11.45 5.30
CA CYS A 159 9.77 12.16 6.47
C CYS A 159 9.86 13.67 6.31
N SER A 160 8.71 14.31 6.10
CA SER A 160 8.61 15.74 5.82
C SER A 160 7.19 16.23 6.12
N LEU A 161 7.06 17.50 6.53
CA LEU A 161 5.76 18.15 6.73
C LEU A 161 5.05 18.48 5.42
N ASP A 162 5.81 18.54 4.33
CA ASP A 162 5.33 18.77 2.96
C ASP A 162 5.84 17.64 2.04
N GLN A 163 5.40 17.61 0.79
CA GLN A 163 5.72 16.58 -0.19
C GLN A 163 7.23 16.45 -0.48
N VAL A 164 7.68 15.23 -0.78
CA VAL A 164 9.10 14.91 -1.06
C VAL A 164 9.37 14.52 -2.51
N GLY A 165 8.33 14.35 -3.32
CA GLY A 165 8.44 13.79 -4.67
C GLY A 165 8.29 12.27 -4.71
N LEU A 166 7.56 11.69 -3.75
CA LEU A 166 7.30 10.24 -3.75
C LEU A 166 6.51 9.82 -4.98
N TYR A 167 5.58 10.65 -5.47
CA TYR A 167 4.83 10.38 -6.70
C TYR A 167 5.76 10.06 -7.88
N GLU A 168 6.86 10.80 -8.04
CA GLU A 168 7.83 10.57 -9.10
C GLU A 168 8.78 9.41 -8.80
N MET A 169 9.07 9.15 -7.52
CA MET A 169 10.04 8.14 -7.09
C MET A 169 9.45 6.75 -6.85
N LYS A 170 8.12 6.59 -6.70
CA LYS A 170 7.45 5.33 -6.33
C LYS A 170 7.81 4.14 -7.23
N VAL A 171 8.10 4.41 -8.51
CA VAL A 171 8.49 3.39 -9.50
C VAL A 171 9.77 2.65 -9.08
N MET A 172 10.67 3.29 -8.32
CA MET A 172 11.90 2.69 -7.80
C MET A 172 11.59 1.52 -6.86
N THR A 173 10.66 1.72 -5.93
CA THR A 173 10.22 0.70 -4.98
C THR A 173 9.35 -0.35 -5.67
N GLU A 174 8.39 0.08 -6.50
CA GLU A 174 7.42 -0.79 -7.18
C GLU A 174 8.12 -1.80 -8.11
N LYS A 175 9.13 -1.38 -8.88
CA LYS A 175 9.83 -2.29 -9.80
C LYS A 175 10.85 -3.21 -9.12
N THR A 176 11.44 -2.78 -8.02
CA THR A 176 12.58 -3.49 -7.40
C THR A 176 12.19 -4.37 -6.21
N GLY A 177 10.98 -4.24 -5.66
CA GLY A 177 10.57 -4.96 -4.46
C GLY A 177 10.80 -4.20 -3.16
N GLY A 178 11.39 -3.01 -3.22
CA GLY A 178 11.63 -2.17 -2.04
C GLY A 178 10.34 -1.60 -1.45
N CYS A 179 10.40 -1.11 -0.22
CA CYS A 179 9.26 -0.57 0.52
C CYS A 179 9.30 0.96 0.61
N VAL A 180 8.14 1.54 0.92
CA VAL A 180 8.00 2.97 1.24
C VAL A 180 7.51 3.11 2.67
N VAL A 181 8.12 4.01 3.43
CA VAL A 181 7.63 4.49 4.72
C VAL A 181 7.50 6.00 4.63
N MET A 182 6.31 6.53 4.94
CA MET A 182 6.03 7.96 4.94
C MET A 182 5.65 8.42 6.36
N GLY A 183 6.12 9.60 6.77
CA GLY A 183 5.72 10.23 8.02
C GLY A 183 6.03 11.73 8.04
N ASP A 184 5.66 12.39 9.15
CA ASP A 184 5.82 13.84 9.29
C ASP A 184 7.26 14.23 9.67
N SER A 185 7.97 13.34 10.39
CA SER A 185 9.34 13.55 10.88
C SER A 185 10.03 12.24 11.26
N PHE A 186 11.35 12.17 11.07
CA PHE A 186 12.19 11.05 11.52
C PHE A 186 12.25 10.90 13.05
N SER A 187 11.80 11.90 13.81
CA SER A 187 11.75 11.84 15.28
C SER A 187 10.55 11.07 15.83
N ILE A 188 9.51 10.83 15.02
CA ILE A 188 8.23 10.25 15.44
C ILE A 188 8.30 8.71 15.41
N ASN A 189 7.52 8.08 16.30
CA ASN A 189 7.47 6.62 16.46
C ASN A 189 7.10 5.88 15.17
N VAL A 190 6.21 6.42 14.34
CA VAL A 190 5.85 5.86 13.02
C VAL A 190 7.11 5.50 12.20
N PHE A 191 8.07 6.41 12.08
CA PHE A 191 9.32 6.14 11.36
C PHE A 191 10.24 5.20 12.15
N LYS A 192 10.49 5.49 13.43
CA LYS A 192 11.44 4.72 14.25
C LYS A 192 11.05 3.25 14.37
N ASP A 193 9.78 2.98 14.64
CA ASP A 193 9.25 1.63 14.79
C ASP A 193 9.17 0.91 13.45
N SER A 194 8.79 1.61 12.37
CA SER A 194 8.86 1.04 11.01
C SER A 194 10.29 0.66 10.63
N LEU A 195 11.28 1.50 10.96
CA LEU A 195 12.68 1.20 10.67
C LEU A 195 13.20 0.01 11.50
N ARG A 196 12.81 -0.09 12.78
CA ARG A 196 13.14 -1.28 13.61
C ARG A 196 12.53 -2.55 13.02
N LYS A 197 11.25 -2.50 12.63
CA LYS A 197 10.57 -3.63 12.01
C LYS A 197 11.16 -4.03 10.66
N PHE A 198 11.63 -3.07 9.88
CA PHE A 198 12.30 -3.33 8.61
C PHE A 198 13.52 -4.25 8.79
N PHE A 199 14.24 -4.14 9.91
CA PHE A 199 15.37 -4.99 10.26
C PHE A 199 15.05 -6.11 11.26
N GLU A 200 13.78 -6.46 11.42
CA GLU A 200 13.37 -7.51 12.34
C GLU A 200 13.95 -8.87 11.93
N THR A 201 14.43 -9.63 12.92
CA THR A 201 14.95 -10.98 12.73
C THR A 201 13.90 -12.05 13.01
N ASP A 202 14.01 -13.19 12.34
CA ASP A 202 13.27 -14.40 12.67
C ASP A 202 13.81 -15.08 13.94
N SER A 203 13.16 -16.18 14.34
CA SER A 203 13.57 -16.97 15.51
C SER A 203 14.97 -17.60 15.38
N THR A 204 15.55 -17.59 14.18
CA THR A 204 16.90 -18.10 13.92
C THR A 204 17.96 -16.98 13.85
N GLY A 205 17.56 -15.72 14.08
CA GLY A 205 18.44 -14.56 14.08
C GLY A 205 18.75 -13.98 12.70
N PHE A 206 18.10 -14.46 11.62
CA PHE A 206 18.25 -13.89 10.29
C PHE A 206 17.16 -12.85 10.01
N LEU A 207 17.48 -11.83 9.20
CA LEU A 207 16.51 -10.81 8.79
C LEU A 207 15.28 -11.43 8.09
N LYS A 208 14.08 -10.89 8.36
CA LYS A 208 12.81 -11.34 7.74
C LYS A 208 12.62 -10.84 6.30
N MET A 209 13.65 -10.99 5.47
CA MET A 209 13.65 -10.56 4.07
C MET A 209 14.35 -11.56 3.16
N GLY A 210 14.04 -11.54 1.87
CA GLY A 210 14.72 -12.28 0.82
C GLY A 210 15.22 -11.34 -0.28
N PHE A 211 16.20 -11.81 -1.05
CA PHE A 211 16.82 -10.99 -2.09
C PHE A 211 16.95 -11.74 -3.42
N ASN A 212 17.11 -10.97 -4.50
CA ASN A 212 17.33 -11.47 -5.87
C ASN A 212 16.38 -12.62 -6.22
N ALA A 213 15.09 -12.33 -6.02
CA ALA A 213 14.02 -13.27 -6.20
C ALA A 213 13.64 -13.38 -7.67
N LYS A 214 13.38 -14.60 -8.10
CA LYS A 214 12.76 -14.95 -9.37
C LYS A 214 11.51 -15.75 -9.11
N ILE A 215 10.40 -15.32 -9.68
CA ILE A 215 9.09 -15.96 -9.57
C ILE A 215 8.73 -16.48 -10.95
N GLU A 216 8.68 -17.79 -11.12
CA GLU A 216 8.22 -18.45 -12.34
C GLU A 216 6.85 -19.07 -12.11
N VAL A 217 5.94 -18.85 -13.06
CA VAL A 217 4.60 -19.43 -13.07
C VAL A 217 4.53 -20.46 -14.18
N LEU A 218 4.24 -21.70 -13.80
CA LEU A 218 4.01 -22.82 -14.70
C LEU A 218 2.54 -23.20 -14.63
N CYS A 219 1.90 -23.36 -15.78
CA CYS A 219 0.48 -23.72 -15.83
C CYS A 219 0.18 -24.83 -16.85
N SER A 220 -0.87 -25.59 -16.61
CA SER A 220 -1.42 -26.51 -17.63
C SER A 220 -1.90 -25.73 -18.86
N LYS A 221 -2.05 -26.41 -20.00
CA LYS A 221 -2.28 -25.76 -21.31
C LYS A 221 -3.59 -24.97 -21.38
N GLU A 222 -4.54 -25.33 -20.52
CA GLU A 222 -5.84 -24.71 -20.37
C GLU A 222 -5.75 -23.29 -19.81
N PHE A 223 -4.66 -22.95 -19.12
CA PHE A 223 -4.40 -21.61 -18.59
C PHE A 223 -3.34 -20.90 -19.41
N LYS A 224 -3.55 -19.61 -19.62
CA LYS A 224 -2.51 -18.68 -20.05
C LYS A 224 -2.32 -17.57 -19.02
N VAL A 225 -1.11 -17.07 -18.90
CA VAL A 225 -0.73 -16.03 -17.95
C VAL A 225 -0.79 -14.67 -18.63
N CYS A 226 -1.67 -13.80 -18.13
CA CYS A 226 -1.87 -12.44 -18.66
C CYS A 226 -0.82 -11.47 -18.14
N GLY A 227 -0.39 -11.66 -16.89
CA GLY A 227 0.66 -10.88 -16.26
C GLY A 227 0.50 -10.78 -14.75
N ALA A 228 1.25 -9.86 -14.15
CA ALA A 228 1.27 -9.64 -12.71
C ALA A 228 1.15 -8.17 -12.33
N ILE A 229 0.47 -7.89 -11.21
CA ILE A 229 0.42 -6.57 -10.57
C ILE A 229 0.94 -6.71 -9.13
N GLY A 230 2.03 -6.01 -8.84
CA GLY A 230 2.68 -6.03 -7.53
C GLY A 230 4.15 -5.61 -7.63
N PRO A 231 4.92 -5.76 -6.54
CA PRO A 231 6.28 -5.26 -6.45
C PRO A 231 7.29 -6.15 -7.20
N CYS A 232 7.17 -6.25 -8.52
CA CYS A 232 7.99 -7.10 -9.39
C CYS A 232 8.13 -6.52 -10.80
N THR A 233 9.13 -6.99 -11.55
CA THR A 233 9.32 -6.62 -12.97
C THR A 233 9.37 -7.88 -13.83
N GLY A 234 8.71 -7.87 -14.98
CA GLY A 234 8.74 -8.99 -15.93
C GLY A 234 10.12 -9.19 -16.55
N THR A 235 10.56 -10.44 -16.69
CA THR A 235 11.86 -10.78 -17.32
C THR A 235 11.77 -10.90 -18.84
N GLY A 236 10.55 -10.95 -19.40
CA GLY A 236 10.32 -11.12 -20.82
C GLY A 236 10.47 -12.57 -21.31
N LYS A 237 10.62 -13.55 -20.41
CA LYS A 237 10.61 -14.99 -20.72
C LYS A 237 9.35 -15.33 -21.51
N LYS A 238 9.53 -15.76 -22.76
CA LYS A 238 8.44 -16.16 -23.66
C LYS A 238 8.12 -17.64 -23.51
N GLY A 239 6.88 -18.01 -23.81
CA GLY A 239 6.43 -19.40 -23.77
C GLY A 239 5.01 -19.54 -24.29
N CYS A 240 4.58 -20.77 -24.55
CA CYS A 240 3.20 -21.08 -25.00
C CYS A 240 2.14 -20.74 -23.94
N GLN A 241 2.55 -20.60 -22.69
CA GLN A 241 1.71 -20.23 -21.55
C GLN A 241 1.45 -18.72 -21.45
N VAL A 242 2.11 -17.87 -22.24
CA VAL A 242 1.88 -16.41 -22.21
C VAL A 242 0.57 -16.09 -22.93
N SER A 243 -0.30 -15.27 -22.31
CA SER A 243 -1.52 -14.78 -22.95
C SER A 243 -1.24 -13.60 -23.88
N ASP A 244 -2.09 -13.45 -24.90
CA ASP A 244 -2.18 -12.26 -25.74
C ASP A 244 -2.86 -11.10 -24.99
N THR A 245 -3.69 -11.41 -23.99
CA THR A 245 -4.26 -10.44 -23.06
C THR A 245 -3.20 -10.01 -22.04
N ILE A 246 -2.88 -8.71 -21.98
CA ILE A 246 -1.84 -8.18 -21.09
C ILE A 246 -2.47 -7.50 -19.87
N VAL A 247 -2.03 -7.88 -18.67
CA VAL A 247 -2.40 -7.21 -17.41
C VAL A 247 -1.15 -6.92 -16.58
N GLY A 248 -0.92 -5.65 -16.22
CA GLY A 248 0.26 -5.26 -15.45
C GLY A 248 1.58 -5.56 -16.18
N GLU A 249 2.54 -6.11 -15.45
CA GLU A 249 3.81 -6.64 -15.97
C GLU A 249 3.54 -7.97 -16.68
N GLY A 250 3.07 -7.91 -17.93
CA GLY A 250 2.69 -9.08 -18.74
C GLY A 250 3.73 -9.52 -19.78
N MET A 251 3.26 -10.24 -20.79
CA MET A 251 4.07 -10.81 -21.88
C MET A 251 5.22 -11.72 -21.40
N THR A 252 5.06 -12.35 -20.23
CA THR A 252 6.05 -13.23 -19.63
C THR A 252 5.42 -14.25 -18.67
N THR A 253 6.17 -15.29 -18.32
CA THR A 253 5.85 -16.23 -17.22
C THR A 253 6.87 -16.19 -16.08
N GLU A 254 7.87 -15.30 -16.15
CA GLU A 254 8.89 -15.14 -15.10
C GLU A 254 9.06 -13.66 -14.74
N TRP A 255 8.99 -13.37 -13.44
CA TRP A 255 9.21 -12.05 -12.85
C TRP A 255 10.41 -12.08 -11.92
N GLN A 256 11.00 -10.90 -11.70
CA GLN A 256 12.06 -10.72 -10.72
C GLN A 256 11.73 -9.59 -9.75
N ALA A 257 12.23 -9.73 -8.53
CA ALA A 257 12.20 -8.70 -7.49
C ALA A 257 13.55 -8.74 -6.76
N ALA A 258 14.23 -7.60 -6.66
CA ALA A 258 15.53 -7.54 -5.98
C ALA A 258 15.40 -7.74 -4.46
N ALA A 259 14.24 -7.39 -3.91
CA ALA A 259 13.85 -7.57 -2.52
C ALA A 259 12.46 -8.21 -2.40
N LEU A 260 12.28 -9.04 -1.37
CA LEU A 260 10.97 -9.47 -0.89
C LEU A 260 11.00 -9.60 0.63
N ASP A 261 9.82 -9.62 1.24
CA ASP A 261 9.58 -9.80 2.67
C ASP A 261 8.25 -10.54 2.89
N LYS A 262 7.84 -10.71 4.15
CA LYS A 262 6.57 -11.35 4.50
C LYS A 262 5.34 -10.63 3.92
N GLU A 263 5.45 -9.33 3.67
CA GLU A 263 4.37 -8.50 3.14
C GLU A 263 4.37 -8.47 1.61
N SER A 264 5.30 -9.13 0.92
CA SER A 264 5.43 -9.06 -0.54
C SER A 264 4.43 -9.99 -1.24
N THR A 265 3.25 -9.47 -1.57
CA THR A 265 2.17 -10.19 -2.28
C THR A 265 2.01 -9.68 -3.71
N VAL A 266 2.07 -10.60 -4.69
CA VAL A 266 1.92 -10.30 -6.13
C VAL A 266 0.61 -10.90 -6.64
N ALA A 267 -0.18 -10.14 -7.39
CA ALA A 267 -1.41 -10.59 -8.02
C ALA A 267 -1.11 -11.10 -9.44
N PHE A 268 -1.40 -12.37 -9.70
CA PHE A 268 -1.24 -12.98 -11.03
C PHE A 268 -2.61 -13.13 -11.69
N TYR A 269 -2.70 -12.70 -12.95
CA TYR A 269 -3.93 -12.74 -13.74
C TYR A 269 -3.79 -13.80 -14.83
N PHE A 270 -4.84 -14.61 -14.97
CA PHE A 270 -4.89 -15.74 -15.89
C PHE A 270 -6.10 -15.65 -16.81
N GLU A 271 -5.98 -16.32 -17.94
CA GLU A 271 -7.04 -16.53 -18.91
C GLU A 271 -7.23 -18.03 -19.13
N VAL A 272 -8.49 -18.46 -19.21
CA VAL A 272 -8.86 -19.83 -19.56
C VAL A 272 -9.03 -19.93 -21.07
N THR A 273 -8.34 -20.88 -21.70
CA THR A 273 -8.43 -21.10 -23.15
C THR A 273 -9.64 -21.99 -23.49
N ASN A 274 -10.71 -21.36 -23.98
CA ASN A 274 -12.00 -22.03 -24.25
C ASN A 274 -11.90 -23.27 -25.16
N GLN A 275 -11.04 -23.25 -26.18
CA GLN A 275 -10.87 -24.36 -27.13
C GLN A 275 -10.36 -25.65 -26.45
N GLN A 276 -9.57 -25.52 -25.39
CA GLN A 276 -8.98 -26.65 -24.67
C GLN A 276 -9.80 -27.03 -23.43
N ALA A 277 -10.48 -26.07 -22.81
CA ALA A 277 -11.36 -26.30 -21.67
C ALA A 277 -12.61 -27.13 -22.02
N GLN A 278 -13.19 -26.96 -23.22
CA GLN A 278 -14.40 -27.67 -23.64
C GLN A 278 -14.19 -29.16 -23.97
N ASN A 279 -12.94 -29.59 -24.18
CA ASN A 279 -12.59 -30.97 -24.56
C ASN A 279 -11.84 -31.72 -23.44
N LEU A 280 -12.03 -31.31 -22.18
CA LEU A 280 -11.33 -31.93 -21.06
C LEU A 280 -11.94 -33.30 -20.74
N PRO A 281 -11.12 -34.37 -20.62
CA PRO A 281 -11.59 -35.64 -20.09
C PRO A 281 -12.24 -35.46 -18.71
N PRO A 282 -13.36 -36.14 -18.41
CA PRO A 282 -14.00 -36.08 -17.10
C PRO A 282 -12.98 -36.39 -15.99
N GLY A 283 -12.91 -35.52 -14.98
CA GLY A 283 -12.01 -35.68 -13.85
C GLY A 283 -10.56 -35.25 -14.08
N LYS A 284 -10.20 -34.72 -15.27
CA LYS A 284 -8.86 -34.15 -15.50
C LYS A 284 -8.65 -32.91 -14.61
N GLN A 285 -7.57 -32.94 -13.84
CA GLN A 285 -7.11 -31.80 -13.06
C GLN A 285 -6.15 -30.95 -13.88
N SER A 286 -6.19 -29.65 -13.65
CA SER A 286 -5.22 -28.70 -14.19
C SER A 286 -4.45 -28.05 -13.06
N PHE A 287 -3.20 -27.68 -13.33
CA PHE A 287 -2.25 -27.30 -12.30
C PHE A 287 -1.72 -25.89 -12.57
N LEU A 288 -1.56 -25.14 -11.48
CA LEU A 288 -0.77 -23.91 -11.43
C LEU A 288 0.36 -24.13 -10.43
N GLN A 289 1.59 -23.84 -10.82
CA GLN A 289 2.74 -23.95 -9.95
C GLN A 289 3.52 -22.65 -9.94
N PHE A 290 3.75 -22.13 -8.74
CA PHE A 290 4.57 -20.96 -8.49
C PHE A 290 5.91 -21.43 -7.93
N GLN A 291 6.99 -21.07 -8.62
CA GLN A 291 8.35 -21.34 -8.19
C GLN A 291 9.05 -20.02 -7.86
N THR A 292 9.34 -19.79 -6.60
CA THR A 292 10.06 -18.59 -6.14
C THR A 292 11.46 -18.97 -5.69
N SER A 293 12.47 -18.67 -6.51
CA SER A 293 13.88 -18.81 -6.13
C SER A 293 14.41 -17.50 -5.57
N TYR A 294 15.01 -17.50 -4.39
CA TYR A 294 15.54 -16.28 -3.75
C TYR A 294 16.78 -16.59 -2.91
N LEU A 295 17.58 -15.56 -2.60
CA LEU A 295 18.66 -15.64 -1.65
C LEU A 295 18.14 -15.29 -0.25
N HIS A 296 18.29 -16.25 0.68
CA HIS A 296 18.02 -16.03 2.10
C HIS A 296 19.19 -15.27 2.77
N PRO A 297 18.96 -14.43 3.79
CA PRO A 297 20.02 -13.66 4.45
C PRO A 297 21.14 -14.51 5.07
N SER A 298 20.88 -15.80 5.30
CA SER A 298 21.92 -16.78 5.68
C SER A 298 22.91 -17.12 4.56
N GLY A 299 22.83 -16.48 3.39
CA GLY A 299 23.64 -16.76 2.21
C GLY A 299 23.21 -17.99 1.39
N ARG A 300 22.15 -18.70 1.81
CA ARG A 300 21.66 -19.88 1.10
C ARG A 300 20.62 -19.49 0.06
N ARG A 301 20.73 -20.07 -1.14
CA ARG A 301 19.66 -19.98 -2.12
C ARG A 301 18.53 -20.94 -1.75
N ARG A 302 17.29 -20.44 -1.74
CA ARG A 302 16.09 -21.22 -1.45
C ARG A 302 15.17 -21.23 -2.67
N LEU A 303 14.40 -22.30 -2.81
CA LEU A 303 13.33 -22.44 -3.78
C LEU A 303 12.04 -22.76 -3.02
N ARG A 304 11.07 -21.86 -3.09
CA ARG A 304 9.71 -22.09 -2.57
C ARG A 304 8.83 -22.51 -3.73
N VAL A 305 8.22 -23.68 -3.63
CA VAL A 305 7.32 -24.22 -4.66
C VAL A 305 5.92 -24.35 -4.06
N THR A 306 4.94 -23.73 -4.70
CA THR A 306 3.52 -23.86 -4.35
C THR A 306 2.79 -24.38 -5.57
N THR A 307 2.18 -25.57 -5.46
CA THR A 307 1.41 -26.18 -6.55
C THR A 307 -0.05 -26.23 -6.14
N LEU A 308 -0.92 -25.71 -7.00
CA LEU A 308 -2.37 -25.72 -6.87
C LEU A 308 -2.95 -26.62 -7.96
N SER A 309 -4.04 -27.30 -7.62
CA SER A 309 -4.79 -28.15 -8.54
C SER A 309 -6.22 -27.63 -8.62
N TYR A 310 -6.72 -27.47 -9.84
CA TYR A 310 -8.04 -26.96 -10.16
C TYR A 310 -8.82 -27.99 -10.96
N ARG A 311 -10.10 -28.14 -10.61
CA ARG A 311 -11.09 -28.83 -11.43
C ARG A 311 -11.88 -27.79 -12.21
N PHE A 312 -12.07 -28.03 -13.50
CA PHE A 312 -12.93 -27.18 -14.30
C PHE A 312 -14.39 -27.45 -13.95
N ALA A 313 -15.13 -26.37 -13.71
CA ALA A 313 -16.58 -26.38 -13.58
C ALA A 313 -17.21 -26.27 -14.98
N GLU A 314 -18.44 -26.79 -15.12
CA GLU A 314 -19.25 -26.48 -16.30
C GLU A 314 -19.51 -24.97 -16.36
N PRO A 315 -19.64 -24.38 -17.56
CA PRO A 315 -19.75 -22.93 -17.75
C PRO A 315 -21.15 -22.38 -17.40
N ASN A 316 -21.78 -22.90 -16.34
CA ASN A 316 -23.04 -22.41 -15.78
C ASN A 316 -22.79 -21.69 -14.45
N THR A 317 -23.75 -20.88 -14.00
CA THR A 317 -23.61 -20.08 -12.77
C THR A 317 -23.58 -20.95 -11.52
N ILE A 318 -24.34 -22.05 -11.49
CA ILE A 318 -24.49 -22.94 -10.33
C ILE A 318 -23.16 -23.61 -9.96
N ASP A 319 -22.40 -24.06 -10.94
CA ASP A 319 -21.14 -24.77 -10.71
C ASP A 319 -19.96 -23.81 -10.48
N VAL A 320 -20.03 -22.58 -11.00
CA VAL A 320 -18.96 -21.58 -10.87
C VAL A 320 -19.11 -20.72 -9.61
N ALA A 321 -20.33 -20.37 -9.22
CA ALA A 321 -20.61 -19.48 -8.09
C ALA A 321 -19.95 -19.92 -6.77
N PRO A 322 -19.98 -21.21 -6.37
CA PRO A 322 -19.33 -21.66 -5.13
C PRO A 322 -17.82 -21.48 -5.09
N GLY A 323 -17.17 -21.33 -6.26
CA GLY A 323 -15.73 -21.09 -6.38
C GLY A 323 -15.33 -19.61 -6.26
N PHE A 324 -16.29 -18.69 -6.10
CA PHE A 324 -16.02 -17.26 -6.03
C PHE A 324 -15.59 -16.84 -4.63
N ASP A 325 -14.35 -16.38 -4.52
CA ASP A 325 -13.81 -15.73 -3.33
C ASP A 325 -13.97 -14.21 -3.47
N GLN A 326 -15.01 -13.66 -2.85
CA GLN A 326 -15.31 -12.23 -2.90
C GLN A 326 -14.23 -11.33 -2.29
N GLU A 327 -13.51 -11.81 -1.28
CA GLU A 327 -12.44 -11.06 -0.62
C GLU A 327 -11.22 -10.94 -1.53
N ALA A 328 -10.75 -12.07 -2.06
CA ALA A 328 -9.65 -12.09 -3.03
C ALA A 328 -10.03 -11.34 -4.31
N ALA A 329 -11.27 -11.50 -4.79
CA ALA A 329 -11.77 -10.78 -5.96
C ALA A 329 -11.77 -9.26 -5.73
N ALA A 330 -12.21 -8.78 -4.57
CA ALA A 330 -12.20 -7.36 -4.24
C ALA A 330 -10.77 -6.78 -4.26
N VAL A 331 -9.80 -7.51 -3.71
CA VAL A 331 -8.38 -7.08 -3.71
C VAL A 331 -7.78 -7.12 -5.12
N LEU A 332 -8.04 -8.15 -5.91
CA LEU A 332 -7.57 -8.25 -7.30
C LEU A 332 -8.16 -7.15 -8.18
N MET A 333 -9.45 -6.83 -7.99
CA MET A 333 -10.12 -5.73 -8.70
C MET A 333 -9.61 -4.37 -8.24
N THR A 334 -9.29 -4.21 -6.96
CA THR A 334 -8.66 -3.01 -6.41
C THR A 334 -7.29 -2.76 -7.03
N ARG A 335 -6.42 -3.79 -7.08
CA ARG A 335 -5.09 -3.71 -7.71
C ARG A 335 -5.19 -3.37 -9.18
N LEU A 336 -6.16 -3.97 -9.89
CA LEU A 336 -6.41 -3.66 -11.28
C LEU A 336 -6.91 -2.22 -11.47
N ALA A 337 -7.84 -1.74 -10.63
CA ALA A 337 -8.34 -0.37 -10.67
C ALA A 337 -7.20 0.64 -10.44
N VAL A 338 -6.37 0.43 -9.41
CA VAL A 338 -5.19 1.26 -9.12
C VAL A 338 -4.23 1.29 -10.29
N PHE A 339 -3.92 0.14 -10.89
CA PHE A 339 -3.07 0.08 -12.08
C PHE A 339 -3.66 0.89 -13.25
N LYS A 340 -4.99 0.81 -13.48
CA LYS A 340 -5.65 1.58 -14.54
C LYS A 340 -5.57 3.09 -14.30
N THR A 341 -5.55 3.56 -13.05
CA THR A 341 -5.38 5.00 -12.76
C THR A 341 -4.01 5.57 -13.15
N GLU A 342 -3.03 4.73 -13.51
CA GLU A 342 -1.74 5.22 -14.02
C GLU A 342 -1.82 5.72 -15.47
N SER A 343 -2.80 5.25 -16.24
CA SER A 343 -2.98 5.59 -17.65
C SER A 343 -4.35 6.15 -18.00
N GLU A 344 -5.36 5.96 -17.15
CA GLU A 344 -6.74 6.37 -17.37
C GLU A 344 -7.19 7.40 -16.31
N GLU A 345 -8.13 8.27 -16.68
CA GLU A 345 -8.70 9.22 -15.74
C GLU A 345 -9.51 8.54 -14.64
N SER A 346 -9.46 9.09 -13.42
CA SER A 346 -10.10 8.49 -12.25
C SER A 346 -11.61 8.26 -12.42
N LEU A 347 -12.32 9.19 -13.08
CA LEU A 347 -13.76 9.05 -13.35
C LEU A 347 -14.08 7.87 -14.26
N ASP A 348 -13.24 7.59 -15.26
CA ASP A 348 -13.45 6.48 -16.18
C ASP A 348 -13.14 5.15 -15.53
N VAL A 349 -12.14 5.10 -14.63
CA VAL A 349 -11.87 3.93 -13.79
C VAL A 349 -13.05 3.63 -12.87
N LEU A 350 -13.67 4.66 -12.26
CA LEU A 350 -14.87 4.50 -11.43
C LEU A 350 -16.05 3.94 -12.24
N ARG A 351 -16.33 4.53 -13.42
CA ARG A 351 -17.37 4.02 -14.33
C ARG A 351 -17.10 2.60 -14.81
N TRP A 352 -15.83 2.26 -15.05
CA TRP A 352 -15.42 0.90 -15.37
C TRP A 352 -15.71 -0.05 -14.22
N LEU A 353 -15.38 0.33 -12.98
CA LEU A 353 -15.62 -0.47 -11.78
C LEU A 353 -17.13 -0.71 -11.58
N ASP A 354 -17.95 0.34 -11.69
CA ASP A 354 -19.41 0.27 -11.55
C ASP A 354 -20.00 -0.68 -12.61
N ARG A 355 -19.58 -0.57 -13.87
CA ARG A 355 -20.03 -1.48 -14.94
C ARG A 355 -19.62 -2.93 -14.69
N LYS A 356 -18.45 -3.17 -14.10
CA LYS A 356 -18.01 -4.54 -13.73
C LYS A 356 -18.83 -5.10 -12.59
N LEU A 357 -19.14 -4.28 -11.58
CA LEU A 357 -20.00 -4.67 -10.47
C LEU A 357 -21.42 -5.00 -10.94
N ILE A 358 -22.05 -4.12 -11.74
CA ILE A 358 -23.41 -4.35 -12.27
C ILE A 358 -23.46 -5.66 -13.06
N ARG A 359 -22.47 -5.91 -13.93
CA ARG A 359 -22.42 -7.17 -14.70
C ARG A 359 -22.24 -8.41 -13.84
N LEU A 360 -21.48 -8.32 -12.76
CA LEU A 360 -21.32 -9.43 -11.82
C LEU A 360 -22.65 -9.72 -11.13
N VAL A 361 -23.26 -8.68 -10.57
CA VAL A 361 -24.50 -8.79 -9.81
C VAL A 361 -25.66 -9.25 -10.70
N ALA A 362 -25.85 -8.66 -11.89
CA ALA A 362 -26.88 -9.09 -12.83
C ALA A 362 -26.72 -10.55 -13.30
N ARG A 363 -25.49 -11.09 -13.27
CA ARG A 363 -25.23 -12.48 -13.68
C ARG A 363 -25.43 -13.50 -12.57
N PHE A 364 -25.15 -13.14 -11.33
CA PHE A 364 -25.08 -14.08 -10.19
C PHE A 364 -26.14 -13.85 -9.11
N ALA A 365 -26.94 -12.78 -9.20
CA ALA A 365 -28.09 -12.56 -8.34
C ALA A 365 -29.33 -13.32 -8.85
N ASP A 366 -30.19 -13.70 -7.92
CA ASP A 366 -31.54 -14.18 -8.22
C ASP A 366 -32.51 -13.00 -8.16
N TYR A 367 -33.31 -12.80 -9.20
CA TYR A 367 -34.33 -11.76 -9.26
C TYR A 367 -35.37 -12.05 -10.34
N GLN A 368 -36.55 -11.46 -10.17
CA GLN A 368 -37.54 -11.27 -11.23
C GLN A 368 -37.22 -9.98 -11.98
N LYS A 369 -37.29 -10.04 -13.31
CA LYS A 369 -36.99 -8.90 -14.17
C LYS A 369 -37.89 -7.72 -13.81
N ASP A 370 -37.29 -6.54 -13.72
CA ASP A 370 -37.96 -5.27 -13.38
C ASP A 370 -38.59 -5.21 -11.97
N ASP A 371 -38.33 -6.18 -11.08
CA ASP A 371 -38.77 -6.18 -9.67
C ASP A 371 -37.58 -6.15 -8.68
N PRO A 372 -37.19 -4.95 -8.18
CA PRO A 372 -36.12 -4.81 -7.20
C PRO A 372 -36.36 -5.55 -5.87
N SER A 373 -37.62 -5.81 -5.49
CA SER A 373 -37.93 -6.44 -4.20
C SER A 373 -37.62 -7.94 -4.17
N SER A 374 -37.52 -8.55 -5.35
CA SER A 374 -37.17 -9.97 -5.53
C SER A 374 -35.67 -10.26 -5.47
N PHE A 375 -34.84 -9.21 -5.39
CA PHE A 375 -33.39 -9.33 -5.52
C PHE A 375 -32.76 -10.06 -4.33
N HIS A 376 -31.92 -11.05 -4.64
CA HIS A 376 -31.14 -11.79 -3.66
C HIS A 376 -29.74 -12.12 -4.20
N LEU A 377 -28.72 -11.96 -3.34
CA LEU A 377 -27.35 -12.40 -3.59
C LEU A 377 -27.00 -13.52 -2.62
N SER A 378 -26.37 -14.58 -3.14
CA SER A 378 -25.86 -15.67 -2.30
C SER A 378 -24.71 -15.21 -1.40
N THR A 379 -24.40 -16.01 -0.40
CA THR A 379 -23.37 -15.74 0.61
C THR A 379 -21.99 -15.48 0.03
N GLU A 380 -21.68 -16.10 -1.11
CA GLU A 380 -20.40 -15.97 -1.82
C GLU A 380 -20.21 -14.58 -2.43
N PHE A 381 -21.29 -13.82 -2.66
CA PHE A 381 -21.27 -12.52 -3.34
C PHE A 381 -21.78 -11.36 -2.48
N SER A 382 -22.41 -11.62 -1.33
CA SER A 382 -23.20 -10.65 -0.58
C SER A 382 -22.41 -9.44 -0.08
N ILE A 383 -21.13 -9.59 0.25
CA ILE A 383 -20.28 -8.48 0.75
C ILE A 383 -19.47 -7.80 -0.37
N TYR A 384 -19.37 -8.42 -1.55
CA TYR A 384 -18.62 -7.85 -2.67
C TYR A 384 -19.09 -6.43 -3.08
N PRO A 385 -20.41 -6.13 -3.20
CA PRO A 385 -20.89 -4.77 -3.44
C PRO A 385 -20.43 -3.76 -2.40
N GLN A 386 -20.36 -4.18 -1.12
CA GLN A 386 -19.90 -3.32 -0.02
C GLN A 386 -18.42 -2.97 -0.18
N PHE A 387 -17.56 -3.94 -0.54
CA PHE A 387 -16.16 -3.65 -0.85
C PHE A 387 -16.02 -2.66 -2.00
N MET A 388 -16.80 -2.82 -3.08
CA MET A 388 -16.77 -1.89 -4.21
C MET A 388 -17.23 -0.49 -3.82
N TYR A 389 -18.23 -0.37 -2.94
CA TYR A 389 -18.68 0.89 -2.36
C TYR A 389 -17.59 1.61 -1.55
N HIS A 390 -16.83 0.88 -0.72
CA HIS A 390 -15.73 1.50 0.04
C HIS A 390 -14.52 1.80 -0.86
N LEU A 391 -14.21 0.94 -1.83
CA LEU A 391 -13.14 1.16 -2.80
C LEU A 391 -13.33 2.45 -3.61
N ARG A 392 -14.53 2.68 -4.17
CA ARG A 392 -14.82 3.85 -5.02
C ARG A 392 -14.67 5.20 -4.31
N ARG A 393 -14.76 5.22 -2.98
CA ARG A 393 -14.60 6.41 -2.14
C ARG A 393 -13.27 6.49 -1.40
N SER A 394 -12.44 5.45 -1.50
CA SER A 394 -11.14 5.40 -0.86
C SER A 394 -10.13 6.34 -1.55
N HIS A 395 -9.05 6.68 -0.83
CA HIS A 395 -7.93 7.46 -1.40
C HIS A 395 -7.14 6.71 -2.48
N PHE A 396 -7.47 5.45 -2.77
CA PHE A 396 -6.90 4.73 -3.90
C PHE A 396 -7.45 5.25 -5.23
N LEU A 397 -8.72 5.65 -5.27
CA LEU A 397 -9.40 6.13 -6.49
C LEU A 397 -9.81 7.61 -6.40
N GLN A 398 -10.11 8.11 -5.21
CA GLN A 398 -10.41 9.53 -4.97
C GLN A 398 -9.16 10.28 -4.51
N THR A 399 -8.80 11.34 -5.22
CA THR A 399 -7.61 12.15 -4.93
C THR A 399 -7.90 13.41 -4.13
N PHE A 400 -9.18 13.70 -3.85
CA PHE A 400 -9.58 14.84 -3.05
C PHE A 400 -9.04 14.71 -1.61
N ASN A 401 -8.57 15.83 -1.06
CA ASN A 401 -7.98 15.92 0.28
C ASN A 401 -6.78 14.97 0.53
N ALA A 402 -6.07 14.60 -0.55
CA ALA A 402 -4.79 13.91 -0.49
C ALA A 402 -3.83 14.58 -1.47
N SER A 403 -2.54 14.63 -1.13
CA SER A 403 -1.48 15.04 -2.04
C SER A 403 -1.11 13.92 -3.02
N PRO A 404 -0.47 14.24 -4.17
CA PRO A 404 0.11 13.23 -5.05
C PRO A 404 1.03 12.23 -4.35
N ASP A 405 1.82 12.69 -3.39
CA ASP A 405 2.73 11.85 -2.61
C ASP A 405 1.98 10.91 -1.66
N GLU A 406 0.93 11.37 -0.97
CA GLU A 406 0.11 10.50 -0.11
C GLU A 406 -0.64 9.45 -0.93
N THR A 407 -1.23 9.83 -2.07
CA THR A 407 -1.86 8.87 -2.98
C THR A 407 -0.87 7.83 -3.49
N ALA A 408 0.35 8.25 -3.84
CA ALA A 408 1.42 7.33 -4.22
C ALA A 408 1.79 6.39 -3.08
N TYR A 409 1.94 6.90 -1.85
CA TYR A 409 2.22 6.09 -0.67
C TYR A 409 1.14 5.02 -0.44
N TYR A 410 -0.13 5.41 -0.38
CA TYR A 410 -1.25 4.48 -0.17
C TYR A 410 -1.26 3.37 -1.23
N ARG A 411 -1.11 3.74 -2.52
CA ARG A 411 -1.09 2.79 -3.63
C ARG A 411 0.12 1.85 -3.57
N SER A 412 1.32 2.35 -3.31
CA SER A 412 2.52 1.50 -3.26
C SER A 412 2.47 0.50 -2.09
N VAL A 413 1.86 0.87 -0.96
CA VAL A 413 1.64 -0.05 0.17
C VAL A 413 0.55 -1.09 -0.14
N LEU A 414 -0.55 -0.68 -0.77
CA LEU A 414 -1.62 -1.58 -1.21
C LEU A 414 -1.13 -2.64 -2.22
N LEU A 415 -0.27 -2.25 -3.16
CA LEU A 415 0.22 -3.12 -4.23
C LEU A 415 1.13 -4.25 -3.73
N ARG A 416 1.70 -4.12 -2.53
CA ARG A 416 2.44 -5.22 -1.86
C ARG A 416 1.59 -5.99 -0.87
N ALA A 417 0.63 -5.37 -0.19
CA ALA A 417 -0.11 -5.97 0.92
C ALA A 417 -0.84 -7.29 0.62
N SER A 418 -0.94 -8.15 1.65
CA SER A 418 -1.76 -9.37 1.63
C SER A 418 -3.25 -9.07 1.41
N VAL A 419 -4.05 -10.11 1.13
CA VAL A 419 -5.52 -9.96 0.98
C VAL A 419 -6.11 -9.31 2.23
N MET A 420 -5.82 -9.84 3.42
CA MET A 420 -6.32 -9.33 4.70
C MET A 420 -5.96 -7.85 4.92
N ASN A 421 -4.68 -7.49 4.74
CA ASN A 421 -4.24 -6.10 4.90
C ASN A 421 -4.87 -5.16 3.87
N ALA A 422 -5.04 -5.61 2.63
CA ALA A 422 -5.71 -4.85 1.57
C ALA A 422 -7.21 -4.67 1.83
N LEU A 423 -7.90 -5.65 2.43
CA LEU A 423 -9.31 -5.50 2.81
C LEU A 423 -9.48 -4.41 3.88
N VAL A 424 -8.63 -4.42 4.93
CA VAL A 424 -8.65 -3.37 5.97
C VAL A 424 -8.37 -1.98 5.38
N MET A 425 -7.51 -1.90 4.37
CA MET A 425 -7.27 -0.67 3.61
C MET A 425 -8.50 -0.19 2.82
N ILE A 426 -9.24 -1.11 2.19
CA ILE A 426 -10.42 -0.80 1.37
C ILE A 426 -11.59 -0.43 2.27
N GLN A 427 -11.90 -1.29 3.24
CA GLN A 427 -12.98 -1.16 4.21
C GLN A 427 -12.38 -1.23 5.62
N PRO A 428 -12.15 -0.07 6.26
CA PRO A 428 -11.66 -0.01 7.63
C PRO A 428 -12.55 -0.79 8.61
N ALA A 429 -11.92 -1.45 9.57
CA ALA A 429 -12.60 -2.19 10.63
C ALA A 429 -12.91 -1.25 11.81
N LEU A 430 -14.08 -1.43 12.44
CA LEU A 430 -14.49 -0.67 13.62
C LEU A 430 -14.95 -1.65 14.70
N LEU A 431 -14.28 -1.61 15.85
CA LEU A 431 -14.63 -2.42 17.02
C LEU A 431 -15.25 -1.53 18.11
N GLU A 432 -16.36 -1.98 18.68
CA GLU A 432 -17.05 -1.32 19.80
C GLU A 432 -16.71 -2.01 21.13
N TYR A 433 -16.40 -1.19 22.13
CA TYR A 433 -16.18 -1.60 23.51
C TYR A 433 -17.20 -0.87 24.38
N SER A 434 -18.01 -1.62 25.12
CA SER A 434 -19.07 -1.08 25.99
C SER A 434 -19.23 -1.92 27.26
N PHE A 435 -19.89 -1.36 28.27
CA PHE A 435 -20.26 -2.09 29.48
C PHE A 435 -21.43 -3.06 29.29
N GLU A 436 -22.26 -2.82 28.26
CA GLU A 436 -23.46 -3.60 27.99
C GLU A 436 -23.12 -4.96 27.36
N GLN A 437 -21.94 -5.07 26.75
CA GLN A 437 -21.46 -6.30 26.12
C GLN A 437 -20.66 -7.15 27.12
N GLN A 438 -21.13 -8.38 27.36
CA GLN A 438 -20.33 -9.42 28.01
C GLN A 438 -19.55 -10.19 26.94
N GLY A 439 -18.22 -10.06 26.91
CA GLY A 439 -17.36 -10.84 26.00
C GLY A 439 -16.35 -9.99 25.21
N PRO A 440 -15.78 -10.53 24.11
CA PRO A 440 -14.83 -9.79 23.28
C PRO A 440 -15.49 -8.59 22.57
N PRO A 441 -14.71 -7.57 22.17
CA PRO A 441 -15.24 -6.40 21.46
C PRO A 441 -15.97 -6.79 20.18
N GLN A 442 -17.08 -6.10 19.90
CA GLN A 442 -17.94 -6.44 18.76
C GLN A 442 -17.58 -5.63 17.51
N PRO A 443 -17.42 -6.28 16.34
CA PRO A 443 -17.37 -5.57 15.07
C PRO A 443 -18.67 -4.83 14.81
N VAL A 444 -18.59 -3.53 14.57
CA VAL A 444 -19.73 -2.68 14.21
C VAL A 444 -19.55 -2.13 12.81
N LEU A 445 -20.66 -1.79 12.16
CA LEU A 445 -20.61 -1.16 10.85
C LEU A 445 -19.91 0.20 10.95
N LEU A 446 -19.14 0.53 9.92
CA LEU A 446 -18.46 1.81 9.78
C LEU A 446 -19.49 2.90 9.42
N ASP A 447 -20.39 3.20 10.36
CA ASP A 447 -21.60 3.99 10.18
C ASP A 447 -21.81 4.99 11.34
N ALA A 448 -22.45 6.13 11.07
CA ALA A 448 -22.66 7.18 12.05
C ALA A 448 -23.38 6.68 13.31
N GLN A 449 -24.24 5.67 13.16
CA GLN A 449 -24.97 5.04 14.26
C GLN A 449 -24.06 4.35 15.30
N ALA A 450 -22.81 4.04 14.95
CA ALA A 450 -21.84 3.46 15.88
C ALA A 450 -21.27 4.49 16.88
N LEU A 451 -21.40 5.80 16.61
CA LEU A 451 -20.82 6.88 17.41
C LEU A 451 -21.65 7.20 18.66
N LYS A 452 -21.77 6.22 19.57
CA LYS A 452 -22.56 6.36 20.80
C LYS A 452 -21.76 7.06 21.92
N PRO A 453 -22.41 7.77 22.84
CA PRO A 453 -21.71 8.48 23.92
C PRO A 453 -21.10 7.55 24.98
N ASN A 454 -21.65 6.34 25.16
CA ASN A 454 -21.28 5.37 26.21
C ASN A 454 -20.34 4.25 25.74
N VAL A 455 -19.68 4.40 24.59
CA VAL A 455 -18.80 3.37 24.02
C VAL A 455 -17.40 3.92 23.74
N ILE A 456 -16.43 3.01 23.59
CA ILE A 456 -15.12 3.29 22.99
C ILE A 456 -15.08 2.57 21.65
N LEU A 457 -14.54 3.25 20.63
CA LEU A 457 -14.37 2.67 19.30
C LEU A 457 -12.88 2.54 18.97
N LEU A 458 -12.48 1.38 18.46
CA LEU A 458 -11.18 1.17 17.84
C LEU A 458 -11.37 1.08 16.33
N LEU A 459 -10.94 2.11 15.61
CA LEU A 459 -10.87 2.12 14.15
C LEU A 459 -9.50 1.64 13.70
N ASP A 460 -9.50 0.67 12.81
CA ASP A 460 -8.34 0.24 12.06
C ASP A 460 -8.55 0.49 10.56
N SER A 461 -7.82 1.47 10.01
CA SER A 461 -7.85 1.83 8.59
C SER A 461 -6.57 1.42 7.84
N PHE A 462 -5.83 0.46 8.39
CA PHE A 462 -4.47 0.09 8.00
C PHE A 462 -3.42 1.17 8.30
N PHE A 463 -3.61 2.40 7.78
CA PHE A 463 -2.66 3.52 7.90
C PHE A 463 -2.81 4.30 9.21
N HIS A 464 -4.03 4.32 9.77
CA HIS A 464 -4.33 4.94 11.06
C HIS A 464 -5.01 3.91 11.97
N VAL A 465 -4.59 3.91 13.23
CA VAL A 465 -5.25 3.20 14.33
C VAL A 465 -5.77 4.26 15.28
N VAL A 466 -7.10 4.37 15.40
CA VAL A 466 -7.75 5.44 16.16
C VAL A 466 -8.56 4.85 17.30
N VAL A 467 -8.26 5.26 18.54
CA VAL A 467 -9.08 4.98 19.71
C VAL A 467 -9.91 6.22 20.02
N TRP A 468 -11.22 6.11 19.81
CA TRP A 468 -12.19 7.19 20.01
C TRP A 468 -13.04 6.92 21.24
N HIS A 469 -13.11 7.89 22.16
CA HIS A 469 -13.96 7.80 23.35
C HIS A 469 -15.26 8.57 23.13
N GLY A 470 -16.39 7.91 23.35
CA GLY A 470 -17.68 8.56 23.44
C GLY A 470 -17.71 9.62 24.54
N GLU A 471 -18.63 10.57 24.41
CA GLU A 471 -18.72 11.73 25.30
C GLU A 471 -18.76 11.36 26.79
N LEU A 472 -19.60 10.37 27.15
CA LEU A 472 -19.77 9.94 28.53
C LEU A 472 -18.52 9.23 29.07
N ILE A 473 -17.91 8.36 28.25
CA ILE A 473 -16.64 7.69 28.61
C ILE A 473 -15.53 8.72 28.84
N HIS A 474 -15.46 9.73 27.97
CA HIS A 474 -14.48 10.80 28.10
C HIS A 474 -14.68 11.58 29.41
N GLN A 475 -15.92 11.96 29.74
CA GLN A 475 -16.24 12.64 30.99
C GLN A 475 -15.83 11.81 32.22
N TRP A 476 -16.12 10.50 32.24
CA TRP A 476 -15.72 9.61 33.33
C TRP A 476 -14.19 9.47 33.46
N ARG A 477 -13.47 9.50 32.33
CA ARG A 477 -12.01 9.50 32.32
C ARG A 477 -11.46 10.78 32.94
N GLU A 478 -11.96 11.95 32.54
CA GLU A 478 -11.53 13.26 33.05
C GLU A 478 -11.82 13.44 34.55
N GLN A 479 -12.94 12.89 35.03
CA GLN A 479 -13.29 12.88 36.46
C GLN A 479 -12.43 11.91 37.29
N GLY A 480 -11.55 11.13 36.66
CA GLY A 480 -10.60 10.25 37.34
C GLY A 480 -11.22 9.00 37.95
N PHE A 481 -12.44 8.61 37.56
CA PHE A 481 -13.13 7.43 38.11
C PHE A 481 -12.32 6.14 37.93
N HIS A 482 -11.61 6.00 36.82
CA HIS A 482 -10.72 4.86 36.53
C HIS A 482 -9.55 4.68 37.52
N ASN A 483 -9.27 5.66 38.39
CA ASN A 483 -8.26 5.55 39.45
C ASN A 483 -8.82 5.05 40.78
N MET A 484 -10.16 4.98 40.91
CA MET A 484 -10.82 4.52 42.13
C MET A 484 -11.00 3.00 42.08
N PRO A 485 -10.74 2.28 43.19
CA PRO A 485 -10.84 0.82 43.22
C PRO A 485 -12.27 0.30 42.95
N GLU A 486 -13.28 1.13 43.19
CA GLU A 486 -14.70 0.82 42.96
C GLU A 486 -15.05 0.76 41.46
N TYR A 487 -14.28 1.42 40.59
CA TYR A 487 -14.51 1.51 39.14
C TYR A 487 -13.43 0.76 38.33
N GLU A 488 -12.98 -0.38 38.85
CA GLU A 488 -12.02 -1.26 38.18
C GLU A 488 -12.49 -1.69 36.77
N ASN A 489 -13.79 -1.88 36.60
CA ASN A 489 -14.41 -2.18 35.30
C ASN A 489 -14.17 -1.07 34.26
N LEU A 490 -14.23 0.21 34.65
CA LEU A 490 -13.95 1.33 33.75
C LEU A 490 -12.47 1.38 33.38
N ARG A 491 -11.57 1.07 34.32
CA ARG A 491 -10.13 0.96 34.04
C ARG A 491 -9.86 -0.12 33.00
N GLN A 492 -10.48 -1.29 33.13
CA GLN A 492 -10.37 -2.38 32.17
C GLN A 492 -10.94 -2.00 30.80
N LEU A 493 -12.10 -1.34 30.75
CA LEU A 493 -12.72 -0.86 29.51
C LEU A 493 -11.82 0.12 28.76
N LEU A 494 -11.17 1.06 29.46
CA LEU A 494 -10.24 2.02 28.87
C LEU A 494 -8.94 1.37 28.36
N GLN A 495 -8.51 0.27 28.99
CA GLN A 495 -7.26 -0.41 28.68
C GLN A 495 -7.38 -1.37 27.49
N ALA A 496 -8.49 -2.10 27.39
CA ALA A 496 -8.72 -3.10 26.33
C ALA A 496 -8.43 -2.61 24.90
N PRO A 497 -8.98 -1.47 24.41
CA PRO A 497 -8.70 -1.00 23.07
C PRO A 497 -7.25 -0.55 22.86
N LEU A 498 -6.52 -0.21 23.94
CA LEU A 498 -5.10 0.13 23.87
C LEU A 498 -4.24 -1.11 23.67
N GLU A 499 -4.62 -2.24 24.28
CA GLU A 499 -3.95 -3.53 24.11
C GLU A 499 -4.14 -4.06 22.69
N ASP A 500 -5.37 -4.02 22.18
CA ASP A 500 -5.67 -4.42 20.80
C ASP A 500 -4.97 -3.51 19.79
N ALA A 501 -4.98 -2.19 20.01
CA ALA A 501 -4.23 -1.24 19.18
C ALA A 501 -2.72 -1.54 19.19
N LYS A 502 -2.16 -1.93 20.35
CA LYS A 502 -0.75 -2.28 20.47
C LYS A 502 -0.40 -3.52 19.65
N VAL A 503 -1.23 -4.57 19.65
CA VAL A 503 -1.01 -5.75 18.81
C VAL A 503 -0.93 -5.37 17.33
N ILE A 504 -1.86 -4.51 16.87
CA ILE A 504 -1.84 -3.99 15.49
C ILE A 504 -0.54 -3.23 15.21
N LEU A 505 -0.16 -2.33 16.13
CA LEU A 505 1.05 -1.51 16.03
C LEU A 505 2.33 -2.34 16.05
N ASP A 506 2.35 -3.52 16.67
CA ASP A 506 3.51 -4.41 16.81
C ASP A 506 3.65 -5.38 15.63
N GLU A 507 2.56 -5.77 14.97
CA GLU A 507 2.61 -6.69 13.81
C GLU A 507 2.76 -5.99 12.45
N ARG A 508 2.10 -4.84 12.27
CA ARG A 508 1.93 -4.20 10.95
C ARG A 508 3.17 -3.48 10.44
N PHE A 509 3.40 -3.55 9.13
CA PHE A 509 4.42 -2.77 8.44
C PHE A 509 3.86 -2.11 7.16
N PRO A 510 4.08 -0.80 6.94
CA PRO A 510 4.65 0.18 7.87
C PRO A 510 3.80 0.35 9.14
N VAL A 511 4.39 0.88 10.21
CA VAL A 511 3.67 1.11 11.48
C VAL A 511 2.65 2.23 11.26
N PRO A 512 1.37 2.02 11.62
CA PRO A 512 0.34 3.03 11.44
C PRO A 512 0.51 4.23 12.37
N LYS A 513 -0.11 5.35 11.99
CA LYS A 513 -0.26 6.51 12.88
C LYS A 513 -1.30 6.18 13.94
N TYR A 514 -0.86 6.13 15.20
CA TYR A 514 -1.74 5.95 16.35
C TYR A 514 -2.34 7.28 16.79
N VAL A 515 -3.65 7.32 17.00
CA VAL A 515 -4.39 8.51 17.44
C VAL A 515 -5.34 8.13 18.56
N GLN A 516 -5.26 8.82 19.69
CA GLN A 516 -6.27 8.75 20.74
C GLN A 516 -7.07 10.05 20.74
N CYS A 517 -8.39 9.94 20.67
CA CYS A 517 -9.28 11.10 20.62
C CYS A 517 -10.62 10.83 21.32
N ASN A 518 -11.48 11.84 21.35
CA ASN A 518 -12.78 11.83 22.01
C ASN A 518 -13.83 12.53 21.13
N SER A 519 -15.10 12.32 21.46
CA SER A 519 -16.22 13.06 20.85
C SER A 519 -15.98 14.58 20.91
N GLY A 520 -16.21 15.26 19.79
CA GLY A 520 -15.96 16.71 19.64
C GLY A 520 -14.49 17.13 19.47
N GLY A 521 -13.51 16.23 19.67
CA GLY A 521 -12.10 16.55 19.52
C GLY A 521 -11.66 16.72 18.06
N SER A 522 -10.69 17.59 17.79
CA SER A 522 -10.21 17.87 16.41
C SER A 522 -9.64 16.65 15.69
N GLN A 523 -9.04 15.71 16.44
CA GLN A 523 -8.49 14.46 15.93
C GLN A 523 -9.56 13.40 15.62
N ALA A 524 -10.81 13.58 16.07
CA ALA A 524 -11.92 12.69 15.74
C ALA A 524 -12.23 12.68 14.22
N ARG A 525 -11.77 13.70 13.48
CA ARG A 525 -11.89 13.75 12.01
C ARG A 525 -11.31 12.52 11.29
N PHE A 526 -10.29 11.87 11.87
CA PHE A 526 -9.70 10.65 11.30
C PHE A 526 -10.70 9.48 11.31
N LEU A 527 -11.60 9.44 12.29
CA LEU A 527 -12.72 8.52 12.33
C LEU A 527 -13.85 8.99 11.42
N LEU A 528 -14.34 10.22 11.64
CA LEU A 528 -15.52 10.75 10.94
C LEU A 528 -15.38 10.74 9.41
N ALA A 529 -14.19 10.98 8.88
CA ALA A 529 -13.94 10.95 7.44
C ALA A 529 -14.06 9.55 6.80
N LYS A 530 -14.13 8.48 7.61
CA LYS A 530 -14.27 7.09 7.15
C LYS A 530 -15.68 6.54 7.33
N VAL A 531 -16.48 7.18 8.17
CA VAL A 531 -17.80 6.71 8.55
C VAL A 531 -18.84 6.98 7.46
N ASN A 532 -19.75 6.04 7.24
CA ASN A 532 -20.85 6.16 6.29
C ASN A 532 -21.91 7.18 6.79
N PRO A 533 -22.32 8.16 5.96
CA PRO A 533 -23.35 9.14 6.31
C PRO A 533 -24.75 8.53 6.13
N SER A 534 -25.18 7.65 7.03
CA SER A 534 -26.52 7.05 7.01
C SER A 534 -27.63 8.05 7.40
N THR A 535 -27.29 9.07 8.19
CA THR A 535 -28.19 10.15 8.62
C THR A 535 -27.91 11.41 7.78
N ASN A 536 -28.62 11.57 6.66
CA ASN A 536 -28.48 12.75 5.80
C ASN A 536 -29.13 13.98 6.43
N TYR A 537 -28.37 15.07 6.59
CA TYR A 537 -28.87 16.41 6.98
C TYR A 537 -30.03 16.89 6.09
N ALA A 538 -30.03 16.51 4.81
CA ALA A 538 -31.04 16.93 3.85
C ALA A 538 -32.44 16.34 4.08
N GLN A 539 -32.58 15.17 4.72
CA GLN A 539 -33.89 14.58 4.99
C GLN A 539 -34.62 15.27 6.15
N THR A 540 -33.88 15.83 7.12
CA THR A 540 -34.43 16.64 8.21
C THR A 540 -34.66 18.10 7.80
N ALA A 541 -33.91 18.62 6.83
CA ALA A 541 -34.11 19.99 6.32
C ALA A 541 -35.37 20.18 5.44
N GLY A 542 -35.99 19.10 4.97
CA GLY A 542 -37.25 19.14 4.20
C GLY A 542 -38.50 19.47 5.03
N GLY A 543 -38.38 19.54 6.35
CA GLY A 543 -39.46 19.87 7.28
C GLY A 543 -39.15 21.10 8.13
N GLY A 544 -39.23 22.29 7.54
CA GLY A 544 -39.56 23.54 8.26
C GLY A 544 -38.73 23.98 9.47
N ALA A 545 -37.49 23.49 9.67
CA ALA A 545 -36.65 23.86 10.82
C ALA A 545 -35.36 24.62 10.44
N ALA A 546 -35.39 25.36 9.33
CA ALA A 546 -34.30 26.25 8.93
C ALA A 546 -34.33 27.56 9.75
N MET A 547 -34.12 27.49 11.08
CA MET A 547 -33.76 28.67 11.92
C MET A 547 -33.37 28.34 13.38
N ALA A 548 -32.88 27.12 13.69
CA ALA A 548 -32.49 26.76 15.07
C ALA A 548 -31.01 26.36 15.25
N GLY A 549 -30.18 26.40 14.20
CA GLY A 549 -28.78 25.94 14.27
C GLY A 549 -27.74 26.96 14.76
N LEU A 550 -28.15 28.17 15.16
CA LEU A 550 -27.24 29.24 15.61
C LEU A 550 -27.30 29.54 17.11
N MET A 551 -28.13 28.82 17.88
CA MET A 551 -28.19 28.95 19.32
C MET A 551 -28.15 27.56 19.94
N GLY A 552 -27.13 27.29 20.74
CA GLY A 552 -27.04 26.06 21.51
C GLY A 552 -28.20 25.96 22.49
N ASP A 553 -28.94 24.87 22.42
CA ASP A 553 -29.60 24.33 23.60
C ASP A 553 -29.74 22.81 23.50
N SER A 554 -29.51 22.21 24.65
CA SER A 554 -29.57 20.80 25.03
C SER A 554 -30.97 20.19 24.88
N GLY A 555 -31.03 18.94 24.39
CA GLY A 555 -32.18 18.06 24.64
C GLY A 555 -32.87 17.44 23.42
N ALA A 556 -32.15 16.69 22.57
CA ALA A 556 -32.72 15.62 21.75
C ALA A 556 -31.62 14.61 21.36
N ALA A 557 -31.96 13.33 21.32
CA ALA A 557 -31.06 12.18 21.32
C ALA A 557 -29.93 12.22 20.26
N GLY A 558 -28.68 12.08 20.72
CA GLY A 558 -27.65 11.13 20.27
C GLY A 558 -27.25 11.01 18.78
N GLU A 559 -27.79 11.78 17.84
CA GLU A 559 -27.46 11.61 16.43
C GLU A 559 -26.24 12.45 16.04
N SER A 560 -25.10 11.78 15.87
CA SER A 560 -23.91 12.38 15.26
C SER A 560 -24.12 12.52 13.75
N PHE A 561 -24.45 13.73 13.29
CA PHE A 561 -24.60 14.03 11.87
C PHE A 561 -23.23 14.16 11.17
N ILE A 562 -23.07 13.49 10.03
CA ILE A 562 -21.88 13.61 9.17
C ILE A 562 -22.22 14.57 8.03
N ASN A 563 -21.55 15.73 8.00
CA ASN A 563 -21.70 16.70 6.92
C ASN A 563 -20.90 16.26 5.68
N THR A 564 -21.57 15.63 4.71
CA THR A 564 -20.98 15.23 3.42
C THR A 564 -22.05 15.11 2.33
N ASP A 565 -21.64 15.33 1.08
CA ASP A 565 -22.46 15.10 -0.12
C ASP A 565 -22.33 13.64 -0.64
N ASP A 566 -21.58 12.79 0.07
CA ASP A 566 -21.36 11.41 -0.34
C ASP A 566 -22.65 10.57 -0.29
N VAL A 567 -22.86 9.76 -1.32
CA VAL A 567 -23.97 8.80 -1.40
C VAL A 567 -23.78 7.72 -0.33
N SER A 568 -24.83 7.44 0.46
CA SER A 568 -24.80 6.38 1.49
C SER A 568 -24.79 4.97 0.90
N LEU A 569 -24.32 3.98 1.67
CA LEU A 569 -24.28 2.58 1.23
C LEU A 569 -25.66 2.06 0.81
N LYS A 570 -26.72 2.44 1.53
CA LYS A 570 -28.09 2.05 1.20
C LYS A 570 -28.51 2.57 -0.18
N VAL A 571 -28.30 3.85 -0.46
CA VAL A 571 -28.66 4.45 -1.76
C VAL A 571 -27.82 3.84 -2.89
N PHE A 572 -26.55 3.55 -2.63
CA PHE A 572 -25.70 2.83 -3.58
C PHE A 572 -26.26 1.43 -3.90
N MET A 573 -26.65 0.66 -2.88
CA MET A 573 -27.25 -0.67 -3.06
C MET A 573 -28.58 -0.60 -3.80
N ASP A 574 -29.47 0.33 -3.44
CA ASP A 574 -30.78 0.51 -4.10
C ASP A 574 -30.59 0.79 -5.61
N HIS A 575 -29.61 1.62 -5.96
CA HIS A 575 -29.29 1.93 -7.36
C HIS A 575 -28.66 0.72 -8.09
N LEU A 576 -27.75 0.00 -7.44
CA LEU A 576 -27.14 -1.21 -8.00
C LEU A 576 -28.20 -2.28 -8.28
N ILE A 577 -29.10 -2.53 -7.33
CA ILE A 577 -30.19 -3.50 -7.45
C ILE A 577 -31.09 -3.11 -8.62
N LYS A 578 -31.50 -1.84 -8.68
CA LYS A 578 -32.35 -1.33 -9.77
C LYS A 578 -31.71 -1.54 -11.14
N LEU A 579 -30.41 -1.27 -11.29
CA LEU A 579 -29.71 -1.46 -12.56
C LEU A 579 -29.51 -2.94 -12.89
N ALA A 580 -29.27 -3.79 -11.89
CA ALA A 580 -29.11 -5.22 -12.09
C ALA A 580 -30.40 -5.87 -12.60
N VAL A 581 -31.55 -5.57 -12.00
CA VAL A 581 -32.84 -6.18 -12.41
C VAL A 581 -33.36 -5.69 -13.77
N GLN A 582 -32.81 -4.59 -14.27
CA GLN A 582 -33.10 -4.00 -15.59
C GLN A 582 -32.15 -4.48 -16.70
N SER A 583 -31.01 -5.09 -16.34
CA SER A 583 -29.92 -5.44 -17.27
C SER A 583 -30.23 -6.61 -18.18
#